data_AF-W4UQ00-F1
#
_entry.id   AF-W4UQ00-F1
#
_cell.length_a   1.000
_cell.length_b   1.000
_cell.length_c   1.000
_cell.angle_alpha   90.00
_cell.angle_beta   90.00
_cell.angle_gamma   90.00
#
_symmetry.space_group_name_H-M   'P 1'
#
loop_
_entity.id
_entity.type
_entity.pdbx_description
1 polymer ?
#
loop_
_entity_poly.entity_id
_entity_poly.type
_entity_poly.pdbx_seq_one_letter_code
_entity_poly.pdbx_strand_id
1 'polypeptide(L)'
;MYYLKKDYQTALKYIQEAEFVMIQNDFYDQSNIYNLYGYILSNLNRDEEAISYFQKALDLREQGQTSSVMNAYLGYAKILIKRHQYPQAIRMLNAGIELSNKQESPIYRSDLLKSLSQCYEAAGMFQEALSYHKLFQIENDSLYNADKERAVGEIRVRYDVERQENEIKKNKLILLQKEKKEQLLISIIAVIILISLSLYYMYWRKNHFYLTIVRQNQEAIRREQQLQKQIRALKNTDPDQNDEVKEEIATEKYASSSLTEEKKSSLFLHLEKLMSEERVYEDNLLTKEKVAERLESNRTYLSQVINEQTGQTFTQYINNYRINEAVRLLSDPYNQTPLKALSSSLGFNSMTTFYKLFQNAVGMTPAQYKERVQKLHKDK
;
A
#
# COMPACT_ATOMS: atom_id res chain seq x y z
N MET A 1 18.74 -12.67 -47.72
CA MET A 1 17.39 -12.35 -48.24
C MET A 1 17.43 -11.78 -49.66
N TYR A 2 18.10 -10.66 -49.92
CA TYR A 2 18.19 -10.04 -51.26
C TYR A 2 18.78 -10.97 -52.34
N TYR A 3 19.85 -11.70 -52.00
CA TYR A 3 20.41 -12.74 -52.87
C TYR A 3 19.37 -13.78 -53.34
N LEU A 4 18.50 -14.25 -52.45
CA LEU A 4 17.44 -15.22 -52.78
C LEU A 4 16.34 -14.60 -53.65
N LYS A 5 16.11 -13.28 -53.54
CA LYS A 5 15.21 -12.52 -54.40
C LYS A 5 15.83 -12.18 -55.76
N LYS A 6 17.07 -12.61 -56.03
CA LYS A 6 17.86 -12.26 -57.22
C LYS A 6 18.13 -10.75 -57.36
N ASP A 7 18.02 -9.99 -56.26
CA ASP A 7 18.41 -8.58 -56.20
C ASP A 7 19.89 -8.51 -55.80
N TYR A 8 20.77 -8.79 -56.78
CA TYR A 8 22.20 -8.92 -56.54
C TYR A 8 22.89 -7.56 -56.29
N GLN A 9 22.35 -6.46 -56.80
CA GLN A 9 22.90 -5.12 -56.58
C GLN A 9 22.69 -4.67 -55.13
N THR A 10 21.47 -4.81 -54.62
CA THR A 10 21.21 -4.54 -53.20
C THR A 10 21.95 -5.54 -52.31
N ALA A 11 22.02 -6.82 -52.70
CA ALA A 11 22.79 -7.82 -51.96
C ALA A 11 24.28 -7.47 -51.87
N LEU A 12 24.87 -6.93 -52.95
CA LEU A 12 26.27 -6.51 -52.99
C LEU A 12 26.55 -5.39 -51.98
N LYS A 13 25.66 -4.40 -51.87
CA LYS A 13 25.80 -3.32 -50.88
C LYS A 13 25.85 -3.86 -49.46
N TYR A 14 24.93 -4.75 -49.11
CA TYR A 14 24.86 -5.29 -47.75
C TYR A 14 26.00 -6.26 -47.43
N ILE A 15 26.48 -7.05 -48.40
CA ILE A 15 27.59 -7.96 -48.15
C ILE A 15 28.92 -7.20 -47.98
N GLN A 16 29.07 -6.02 -48.59
CA GLN A 16 30.20 -5.10 -48.34
C GLN A 16 30.20 -4.57 -46.91
N GLU A 17 29.05 -4.12 -46.42
CA GLU A 17 28.90 -3.71 -45.01
C GLU A 17 29.18 -4.88 -44.06
N ALA A 18 28.69 -6.09 -44.40
CA ALA A 18 28.95 -7.29 -43.61
C ALA A 18 30.44 -7.66 -43.56
N GLU A 19 31.17 -7.59 -44.68
CA GLU A 19 32.62 -7.81 -44.72
C GLU A 19 33.36 -6.81 -43.82
N PHE A 20 32.99 -5.53 -43.87
CA PHE A 20 33.61 -4.50 -43.01
C PHE A 20 33.41 -4.79 -41.52
N VAL A 21 32.19 -5.08 -41.10
CA VAL A 21 31.86 -5.39 -39.69
C VAL A 21 32.53 -6.69 -39.24
N MET A 22 32.59 -7.69 -40.12
CA MET A 22 33.24 -8.98 -39.87
C MET A 22 34.73 -8.81 -39.55
N ILE A 23 35.46 -8.03 -40.35
CA ILE A 23 36.90 -7.76 -40.15
C ILE A 23 37.15 -7.03 -38.82
N GLN A 24 36.25 -6.13 -38.41
CA GLN A 24 36.40 -5.37 -37.16
C GLN A 24 36.15 -6.19 -35.89
N ASN A 25 35.33 -7.25 -35.95
CA ASN A 25 34.85 -7.98 -34.77
C ASN A 25 35.38 -9.42 -34.67
N ASP A 26 36.37 -9.79 -35.48
CA ASP A 26 36.98 -11.12 -35.51
C ASP A 26 35.94 -12.26 -35.55
N PHE A 27 34.96 -12.13 -36.44
CA PHE A 27 33.86 -13.09 -36.55
C PHE A 27 34.38 -14.47 -36.96
N TYR A 28 33.93 -15.53 -36.27
CA TYR A 28 34.56 -16.84 -36.36
C TYR A 28 34.36 -17.61 -37.69
N ASP A 29 33.31 -17.33 -38.48
CA ASP A 29 33.05 -18.00 -39.76
C ASP A 29 33.09 -17.03 -40.95
N GLN A 30 34.25 -16.42 -41.15
CA GLN A 30 34.49 -15.47 -42.24
C GLN A 30 34.36 -16.13 -43.63
N SER A 31 34.69 -17.42 -43.74
CA SER A 31 34.56 -18.19 -44.99
C SER A 31 33.14 -18.16 -45.55
N ASN A 32 32.12 -18.23 -44.71
CA ASN A 32 30.73 -18.16 -45.16
C ASN A 32 30.38 -16.81 -45.80
N ILE A 33 30.85 -15.70 -45.21
CA ILE A 33 30.61 -14.35 -45.72
C ILE A 33 31.32 -14.18 -47.07
N TYR A 34 32.57 -14.60 -47.17
CA TYR A 34 33.31 -14.58 -48.44
C TYR A 34 32.66 -15.43 -49.53
N ASN A 35 32.13 -16.61 -49.19
CA ASN A 35 31.40 -17.44 -50.15
C ASN A 35 30.15 -16.74 -50.70
N LEU A 36 29.33 -16.17 -49.81
CA LEU A 36 28.13 -15.44 -50.23
C LEU A 36 28.50 -14.24 -51.11
N TYR A 37 29.58 -13.56 -50.78
CA TYR A 37 30.14 -12.49 -51.61
C TYR A 37 30.53 -13.02 -53.00
N GLY A 38 31.30 -14.12 -53.07
CA GLY A 38 31.68 -14.75 -54.32
C GLY A 38 30.49 -15.13 -55.19
N TYR A 39 29.44 -15.71 -54.60
CA TYR A 39 28.21 -16.03 -55.33
C TYR A 39 27.48 -14.79 -55.84
N ILE A 40 27.37 -13.72 -55.04
CA ILE A 40 26.76 -12.45 -55.48
C ILE A 40 27.54 -11.89 -56.68
N LEU A 41 28.87 -11.84 -56.61
CA LEU A 41 29.73 -11.34 -57.68
C LEU A 41 29.62 -12.18 -58.95
N SER A 42 29.59 -13.51 -58.84
CA SER A 42 29.44 -14.37 -60.02
C SER A 42 28.09 -14.18 -60.71
N ASN A 43 27.00 -13.97 -59.95
CA ASN A 43 25.69 -13.64 -60.53
C ASN A 43 25.65 -12.24 -61.18
N LEU A 44 26.56 -11.35 -60.79
CA LEU A 44 26.79 -10.05 -61.44
C LEU A 44 27.78 -10.14 -62.61
N ASN A 45 28.18 -11.35 -63.03
CA ASN A 45 29.20 -11.62 -64.06
C ASN A 45 30.60 -11.08 -63.72
N ARG A 46 30.91 -10.86 -62.44
CA ARG A 46 32.22 -10.43 -61.94
C ARG A 46 33.03 -11.64 -61.48
N ASP A 47 33.28 -12.56 -62.41
CA ASP A 47 33.80 -13.90 -62.10
C ASP A 47 35.25 -13.89 -61.55
N GLU A 48 36.11 -12.96 -61.96
CA GLU A 48 37.48 -12.84 -61.39
C GLU A 48 37.46 -12.45 -59.91
N GLU A 49 36.63 -11.46 -59.57
CA GLU A 49 36.48 -11.01 -58.19
C GLU A 49 35.82 -12.12 -57.35
N ALA A 50 34.83 -12.81 -57.91
CA ALA A 50 34.21 -13.95 -57.25
C ALA A 50 35.22 -15.05 -56.91
N ILE A 51 36.13 -15.38 -57.84
CA ILE A 51 37.22 -16.34 -57.60
C ILE A 51 38.11 -15.88 -56.45
N SER A 52 38.50 -14.60 -56.42
CA SER A 52 39.32 -14.06 -55.32
C SER A 52 38.63 -14.23 -53.95
N TYR A 53 37.32 -14.01 -53.89
CA TYR A 53 36.56 -14.21 -52.65
C TYR A 53 36.43 -15.69 -52.26
N PHE A 54 36.25 -16.61 -53.21
CA PHE A 54 36.30 -18.05 -52.89
C PHE A 54 37.70 -18.50 -52.43
N GLN A 55 38.78 -17.93 -52.97
CA GLN A 55 40.14 -18.18 -52.50
C GLN A 55 40.34 -17.70 -51.07
N LYS A 56 39.91 -16.48 -50.74
CA LYS A 56 39.92 -15.98 -49.35
C LYS A 56 39.18 -16.93 -48.39
N ALA A 57 38.04 -17.48 -48.83
CA ALA A 57 37.29 -18.44 -48.03
C ALA A 57 38.05 -19.77 -47.82
N LEU A 58 38.82 -20.21 -48.82
CA LEU A 58 39.65 -21.43 -48.77
C LEU A 58 40.95 -21.25 -47.99
N ASP A 59 41.51 -20.05 -47.94
CA ASP A 59 42.70 -19.72 -47.13
C ASP A 59 42.39 -19.84 -45.63
N LEU A 60 41.13 -19.62 -45.25
CA LEU A 60 40.63 -19.78 -43.88
C LEU A 60 40.15 -21.20 -43.54
N ARG A 61 40.50 -22.21 -44.35
CA ARG A 61 39.97 -23.58 -44.19
C ARG A 61 40.27 -24.27 -42.85
N GLU A 62 41.31 -23.85 -42.15
CA GLU A 62 41.66 -24.40 -40.83
C GLU A 62 40.80 -23.81 -39.70
N GLN A 63 40.21 -22.63 -39.93
CA GLN A 63 39.43 -21.87 -38.96
C GLN A 63 37.93 -21.88 -39.29
N GLY A 64 37.57 -22.01 -40.56
CA GLY A 64 36.20 -22.00 -41.06
C GLY A 64 35.47 -23.32 -40.82
N GLN A 65 34.13 -23.26 -40.78
CA GLN A 65 33.30 -24.45 -40.71
C GLN A 65 33.48 -25.32 -41.97
N THR A 66 33.42 -26.65 -41.80
CA THR A 66 33.49 -27.63 -42.91
C THR A 66 32.55 -27.29 -44.06
N SER A 67 31.32 -26.90 -43.71
CA SER A 67 30.26 -26.49 -44.64
C SER A 67 30.68 -25.30 -45.49
N SER A 68 31.26 -24.28 -44.87
CA SER A 68 31.76 -23.07 -45.51
C SER A 68 32.93 -23.39 -46.45
N VAL A 69 33.87 -24.23 -46.04
CA VAL A 69 35.00 -24.64 -46.91
C VAL A 69 34.51 -25.44 -48.11
N MET A 70 33.56 -26.36 -47.92
CA MET A 70 32.98 -27.14 -49.02
C MET A 70 32.19 -26.26 -50.01
N ASN A 71 31.45 -25.27 -49.50
CA ASN A 71 30.76 -24.28 -50.33
C ASN A 71 31.72 -23.42 -51.16
N ALA A 72 32.92 -23.13 -50.64
CA ALA A 72 33.95 -22.40 -51.37
C ALA A 72 34.50 -23.21 -52.55
N TYR A 73 34.83 -24.49 -52.33
CA TYR A 73 35.24 -25.40 -53.40
C TYR A 73 34.17 -25.52 -54.50
N LEU A 74 32.90 -25.67 -54.09
CA LEU A 74 31.76 -25.77 -54.99
C LEU A 74 31.58 -24.48 -55.83
N GLY A 75 31.61 -23.32 -55.18
CA GLY A 75 31.45 -22.02 -55.82
C GLY A 75 32.57 -21.74 -56.82
N TYR A 76 33.81 -22.01 -56.43
CA TYR A 76 34.96 -21.87 -57.31
C TYR A 76 34.88 -22.83 -58.50
N ALA A 77 34.57 -24.10 -58.27
CA ALA A 77 34.45 -25.10 -59.33
C ALA A 77 33.36 -24.72 -60.36
N LYS A 78 32.21 -24.19 -59.93
CA LYS A 78 31.14 -23.74 -60.85
C LYS A 78 31.61 -22.65 -61.81
N ILE A 79 32.42 -21.69 -61.33
CA ILE A 79 33.00 -20.66 -62.18
C ILE A 79 33.99 -21.29 -63.17
N LEU A 80 34.83 -22.22 -62.73
CA LEU A 80 35.78 -22.92 -63.59
C LEU A 80 35.07 -23.74 -64.69
N ILE A 81 33.95 -24.40 -64.36
CA ILE A 81 33.10 -25.12 -65.32
C ILE A 81 32.52 -24.15 -66.36
N LYS A 82 31.98 -22.99 -65.93
CA LYS A 82 31.47 -21.93 -66.83
C LYS A 82 32.54 -21.41 -67.78
N ARG A 83 33.80 -21.43 -67.36
CA ARG A 83 34.98 -21.04 -68.15
C ARG A 83 35.59 -22.18 -68.96
N HIS A 84 34.96 -23.35 -69.01
CA HIS A 84 35.47 -24.55 -69.69
C HIS A 84 36.83 -25.05 -69.15
N GLN A 85 37.21 -24.67 -67.93
CA GLN A 85 38.44 -25.10 -67.27
C GLN A 85 38.23 -26.40 -66.48
N TYR A 86 37.76 -27.44 -67.18
CA TYR A 86 37.30 -28.70 -66.57
C TYR A 86 38.34 -29.39 -65.67
N PRO A 87 39.63 -29.51 -66.06
CA PRO A 87 40.62 -30.16 -65.19
C PRO A 87 40.81 -29.45 -63.85
N GLN A 88 40.71 -28.12 -63.84
CA GLN A 88 40.84 -27.33 -62.62
C GLN A 88 39.59 -27.47 -61.74
N ALA A 89 38.40 -27.45 -62.35
CA ALA A 89 37.14 -27.69 -61.67
C ALA A 89 37.11 -29.08 -60.99
N ILE A 90 37.52 -30.13 -61.71
CA ILE A 90 37.60 -31.50 -61.18
C ILE A 90 38.54 -31.55 -59.97
N ARG A 91 39.72 -30.90 -60.03
CA ARG A 91 40.64 -30.84 -58.88
C ARG A 91 40.00 -30.18 -57.66
N MET A 92 39.29 -29.06 -57.84
CA MET A 92 38.61 -28.36 -56.75
C MET A 92 37.49 -29.20 -56.14
N LEU A 93 36.69 -29.87 -56.95
CA LEU A 93 35.60 -30.72 -56.48
C LEU A 93 36.11 -31.96 -55.74
N ASN A 94 37.17 -32.61 -56.25
CA ASN A 94 37.80 -33.74 -55.56
C ASN A 94 38.44 -33.34 -54.23
N ALA A 95 39.07 -32.16 -54.15
CA ALA A 95 39.60 -31.64 -52.89
C ALA A 95 38.50 -31.43 -51.85
N GLY A 96 37.33 -30.92 -52.26
CA GLY A 96 36.16 -30.80 -51.39
C GLY A 96 35.61 -32.15 -50.91
N ILE A 97 35.57 -33.16 -51.79
CA ILE A 97 35.11 -34.53 -51.45
C ILE A 97 36.09 -35.19 -50.47
N GLU A 98 37.40 -35.05 -50.68
CA GLU A 98 38.42 -35.58 -49.77
C GLU A 98 38.29 -34.97 -48.37
N LEU A 99 38.07 -33.65 -48.28
CA LEU A 99 37.84 -32.96 -47.02
C LEU A 99 36.58 -33.46 -46.31
N SER A 100 35.48 -33.64 -47.06
CA SER A 100 34.23 -34.21 -46.54
C SER A 100 34.42 -35.59 -45.93
N ASN A 101 35.18 -36.45 -46.61
CA ASN A 101 35.48 -37.81 -46.15
C ASN A 101 36.31 -37.80 -44.87
N LYS A 102 37.32 -36.92 -44.78
CA LYS A 102 38.18 -36.78 -43.58
C LYS A 102 37.40 -36.31 -42.35
N GLN A 103 36.37 -35.50 -42.54
CA GLN A 103 35.60 -34.90 -41.45
C GLN A 103 34.25 -35.60 -41.20
N GLU A 104 34.01 -36.76 -41.83
CA GLU A 104 32.79 -37.57 -41.68
C GLU A 104 31.50 -36.75 -41.87
N SER A 105 31.52 -35.76 -42.78
CA SER A 105 30.40 -34.83 -43.01
C SER A 105 29.80 -35.02 -44.40
N PRO A 106 28.88 -35.99 -44.58
CA PRO A 106 28.33 -36.35 -45.90
C PRO A 106 27.34 -35.31 -46.45
N ILE A 107 26.86 -34.39 -45.61
CA ILE A 107 25.76 -33.46 -45.91
C ILE A 107 26.04 -32.65 -47.19
N TYR A 108 27.29 -32.21 -47.38
CA TYR A 108 27.67 -31.33 -48.48
C TYR A 108 28.38 -32.08 -49.62
N ARG A 109 28.61 -33.39 -49.46
CA ARG A 109 29.27 -34.25 -50.46
C ARG A 109 28.37 -34.48 -51.67
N SER A 110 27.06 -34.56 -51.43
CA SER A 110 26.02 -34.68 -52.46
C SER A 110 26.13 -33.58 -53.53
N ASP A 111 26.22 -32.30 -53.11
CA ASP A 111 26.33 -31.17 -54.05
C ASP A 111 27.65 -31.16 -54.85
N LEU A 112 28.75 -31.61 -54.22
CA LEU A 112 30.04 -31.76 -54.89
C LEU A 112 30.01 -32.89 -55.92
N LEU A 113 29.43 -34.04 -55.59
CA LEU A 113 29.28 -35.18 -56.51
C LEU A 113 28.39 -34.82 -57.70
N LYS A 114 27.29 -34.10 -57.46
CA LYS A 114 26.43 -33.58 -58.52
C LYS A 114 27.19 -32.64 -59.45
N SER A 115 27.95 -31.71 -58.89
CA SER A 115 28.73 -30.74 -59.68
C SER A 115 29.89 -31.40 -60.43
N LEU A 116 30.46 -32.48 -59.87
CA LEU A 116 31.50 -33.27 -60.51
C LEU A 116 30.94 -34.07 -61.69
N SER A 117 29.77 -34.67 -61.52
CA SER A 117 29.02 -35.31 -62.61
C SER A 117 28.75 -34.31 -63.76
N GLN A 118 28.23 -33.11 -63.44
CA GLN A 118 28.00 -32.05 -64.42
C GLN A 118 29.30 -31.56 -65.09
N CYS A 119 30.40 -31.50 -64.34
CA CYS A 119 31.70 -31.13 -64.89
C CYS A 119 32.22 -32.16 -65.90
N TYR A 120 32.11 -33.45 -65.58
CA TYR A 120 32.50 -34.53 -66.50
C TYR A 120 31.59 -34.58 -67.73
N GLU A 121 30.29 -34.36 -67.56
CA GLU A 121 29.32 -34.26 -68.67
C GLU A 121 29.69 -33.10 -69.60
N ALA A 122 29.96 -31.92 -69.04
CA ALA A 122 30.38 -30.75 -69.81
C ALA A 122 31.75 -30.94 -70.50
N ALA A 123 32.61 -31.80 -69.96
CA ALA A 123 33.89 -32.19 -70.57
C ALA A 123 33.75 -33.31 -71.63
N GLY A 124 32.55 -33.85 -71.86
CA GLY A 124 32.29 -34.96 -72.80
C GLY A 124 32.63 -36.35 -72.25
N MET A 125 32.96 -36.46 -70.96
CA MET A 125 33.33 -37.69 -70.26
C MET A 125 32.10 -38.36 -69.64
N PHE A 126 31.24 -38.92 -70.50
CA PHE A 126 29.91 -39.40 -70.09
C PHE A 126 29.94 -40.60 -69.13
N GLN A 127 30.98 -41.45 -69.19
CA GLN A 127 31.09 -42.62 -68.32
C GLN A 127 31.34 -42.20 -66.86
N GLU A 128 32.26 -41.25 -66.66
CA GLU A 128 32.56 -40.63 -65.38
C GLU A 128 31.39 -39.76 -64.90
N ALA A 129 30.75 -39.03 -65.79
CA ALA A 129 29.55 -38.26 -65.45
C ALA A 129 28.46 -39.16 -64.87
N LEU A 130 28.19 -40.31 -65.51
CA LEU A 130 27.21 -41.28 -65.06
C LEU A 130 27.61 -41.96 -63.74
N SER A 131 28.90 -42.28 -63.55
CA SER A 131 29.36 -42.91 -62.30
C SER A 131 29.13 -41.96 -61.12
N TYR A 132 29.59 -40.70 -61.23
CA TYR A 132 29.38 -39.70 -60.17
C TYR A 132 27.91 -39.33 -60.00
N HIS A 133 27.10 -39.37 -61.06
CA HIS A 133 25.65 -39.21 -60.94
C HIS A 133 25.02 -40.30 -60.08
N LYS A 134 25.41 -41.58 -60.29
CA LYS A 134 24.91 -42.70 -59.48
C LYS A 134 25.34 -42.58 -58.02
N LEU A 135 26.59 -42.18 -57.75
CA LEU A 135 27.04 -41.91 -56.39
C LEU A 135 26.24 -40.79 -55.72
N PHE A 136 25.99 -39.69 -56.44
CA PHE A 136 25.14 -38.60 -55.96
C PHE A 136 23.73 -39.10 -55.57
N GLN A 137 23.09 -39.92 -56.40
CA GLN A 137 21.75 -40.47 -56.10
C GLN A 137 21.75 -41.28 -54.79
N ILE A 138 22.71 -42.18 -54.62
CA ILE A 138 22.84 -43.02 -53.42
C ILE A 138 23.01 -42.16 -52.16
N GLU A 139 23.85 -41.12 -52.23
CA GLU A 139 24.08 -40.23 -51.08
C GLU A 139 22.89 -39.33 -50.78
N ASN A 140 22.22 -38.83 -51.82
CA ASN A 140 21.06 -37.97 -51.65
C ASN A 140 19.87 -38.73 -51.05
N ASP A 141 19.66 -39.99 -51.43
CA ASP A 141 18.64 -40.87 -50.83
C ASP A 141 18.93 -41.14 -49.34
N SER A 142 20.21 -41.34 -48.98
CA SER A 142 20.61 -41.51 -47.58
C SER A 142 20.43 -40.23 -46.76
N LEU A 143 20.80 -39.07 -47.33
CA LEU A 143 20.72 -37.77 -46.66
C LEU A 143 19.27 -37.30 -46.47
N TYR A 144 18.41 -37.50 -47.48
CA TYR A 144 17.00 -37.10 -47.43
C TYR A 144 16.22 -37.81 -46.31
N ASN A 145 16.54 -39.08 -46.06
CA ASN A 145 15.96 -39.82 -44.93
C ASN A 145 16.46 -39.29 -43.59
N ALA A 146 17.76 -39.03 -43.46
CA ALA A 146 18.35 -38.49 -42.23
C ALA A 146 17.84 -37.07 -41.90
N ASP A 147 17.69 -36.18 -42.88
CA ASP A 147 17.23 -34.81 -42.66
C ASP A 147 15.74 -34.75 -42.31
N LYS A 148 14.91 -35.65 -42.88
CA LYS A 148 13.51 -35.77 -42.48
C LYS A 148 13.37 -36.25 -41.04
N GLU A 149 14.17 -37.23 -40.63
CA GLU A 149 14.20 -37.72 -39.25
C GLU A 149 14.69 -36.66 -38.27
N ARG A 150 15.76 -35.92 -38.62
CA ARG A 150 16.24 -34.77 -37.83
C ARG A 150 15.19 -33.68 -37.72
N ALA A 151 14.56 -33.26 -38.83
CA ALA A 151 13.55 -32.20 -38.81
C ALA A 151 12.35 -32.59 -37.91
N VAL A 152 11.90 -33.84 -37.98
CA VAL A 152 10.86 -34.36 -37.07
C VAL A 152 11.34 -34.40 -35.62
N GLY A 153 12.59 -34.79 -35.38
CA GLY A 153 13.23 -34.77 -34.06
C GLY A 153 13.31 -33.35 -33.47
N GLU A 154 13.77 -32.37 -34.26
CA GLU A 154 13.86 -30.97 -33.85
C GLU A 154 12.49 -30.37 -33.54
N ILE A 155 11.46 -30.67 -34.34
CA ILE A 155 10.09 -30.23 -34.07
C ILE A 155 9.59 -30.80 -32.74
N ARG A 156 9.85 -32.09 -32.45
CA ARG A 156 9.47 -32.71 -31.17
C ARG A 156 10.19 -32.07 -29.99
N VAL A 157 11.51 -31.89 -30.09
CA VAL A 157 12.31 -31.25 -29.04
C VAL A 157 11.84 -29.81 -28.80
N ARG A 158 11.62 -29.02 -29.85
CA ARG A 158 11.09 -27.65 -29.71
C ARG A 158 9.72 -27.63 -29.04
N TYR A 159 8.82 -28.54 -29.44
CA TYR A 159 7.50 -28.66 -28.83
C TYR A 159 7.59 -29.01 -27.34
N ASP A 160 8.44 -29.97 -26.96
CA ASP A 160 8.61 -30.38 -25.57
C ASP A 160 9.23 -29.27 -24.72
N VAL A 161 10.23 -28.56 -25.25
CA VAL A 161 10.83 -27.38 -24.60
C VAL A 161 9.80 -26.28 -24.40
N GLU A 162 9.04 -25.93 -25.45
CA GLU A 162 8.00 -24.89 -25.37
C GLU A 162 6.91 -25.25 -24.37
N ARG A 163 6.48 -26.53 -24.36
CA ARG A 163 5.52 -27.04 -23.39
C ARG A 163 6.05 -26.88 -21.96
N GLN A 164 7.29 -27.30 -21.69
CA GLN A 164 7.91 -27.15 -20.37
C GLN A 164 8.03 -25.68 -19.96
N GLU A 165 8.45 -24.80 -20.87
CA GLU A 165 8.50 -23.36 -20.62
C GLU A 165 7.12 -22.81 -20.26
N ASN A 166 6.07 -23.23 -20.95
CA ASN A 166 4.70 -22.79 -20.69
C ASN A 166 4.21 -23.29 -19.32
N GLU A 167 4.55 -24.53 -18.94
CA GLU A 167 4.27 -25.05 -17.60
C GLU A 167 5.02 -24.26 -16.51
N ILE A 168 6.30 -23.94 -16.73
CA ILE A 168 7.10 -23.10 -15.82
C ILE A 168 6.50 -21.70 -15.70
N LYS A 169 6.13 -21.06 -16.82
CA LYS A 169 5.48 -19.74 -16.84
C LYS A 169 4.18 -19.76 -16.04
N LYS A 170 3.34 -20.80 -16.23
CA LYS A 170 2.10 -20.99 -15.47
C LYS A 170 2.35 -21.17 -13.98
N ASN A 171 3.31 -22.00 -13.59
CA ASN A 171 3.68 -22.20 -12.18
C ASN A 171 4.21 -20.92 -11.53
N LYS A 172 5.01 -20.14 -12.27
CA LYS A 172 5.50 -18.83 -11.80
C LYS A 172 4.35 -17.85 -11.55
N LEU A 173 3.34 -17.82 -12.43
CA LEU A 173 2.15 -16.99 -12.22
C LEU A 173 1.36 -17.42 -10.97
N ILE A 174 1.18 -18.73 -10.77
CA ILE A 174 0.51 -19.26 -9.57
C ILE A 174 1.28 -18.86 -8.30
N LEU A 175 2.61 -18.96 -8.32
CA LEU A 175 3.46 -18.57 -7.20
C LEU A 175 3.34 -17.06 -6.90
N LEU A 176 3.42 -16.21 -7.92
CA LEU A 176 3.25 -14.76 -7.76
C LEU A 176 1.85 -14.39 -7.23
N GLN A 177 0.81 -15.09 -7.68
CA GLN A 177 -0.54 -14.91 -7.13
C GLN A 177 -0.61 -15.31 -5.66
N LYS A 178 0.08 -16.39 -5.26
CA LYS A 178 0.17 -16.83 -3.87
C LYS A 178 0.91 -15.81 -3.00
N GLU A 179 2.07 -15.33 -3.44
CA GLU A 179 2.86 -14.30 -2.74
C GLU A 179 2.04 -13.01 -2.54
N LYS A 180 1.32 -12.54 -3.57
CA LYS A 180 0.43 -11.37 -3.44
C LYS A 180 -0.69 -11.59 -2.41
N LYS A 181 -1.27 -12.79 -2.34
CA LYS A 181 -2.29 -13.12 -1.33
C LYS A 181 -1.72 -13.14 0.08
N GLU A 182 -0.52 -13.69 0.27
CA GLU A 182 0.18 -13.68 1.55
C GLU A 182 0.51 -12.25 2.01
N GLN A 183 1.03 -11.42 1.12
CA GLN A 183 1.30 -9.99 1.40
C GLN A 183 0.03 -9.22 1.76
N LEU A 184 -1.08 -9.46 1.04
CA LEU A 184 -2.37 -8.86 1.36
C LEU A 184 -2.83 -9.24 2.77
N LEU A 185 -2.77 -10.52 3.13
CA LEU A 185 -3.13 -10.99 4.47
C LEU A 185 -2.27 -10.34 5.56
N ILE A 186 -0.95 -10.28 5.37
CA ILE A 186 -0.03 -9.62 6.31
C ILE A 186 -0.40 -8.14 6.46
N SER A 187 -0.70 -7.44 5.36
CA SER A 187 -1.08 -6.02 5.40
C SER A 187 -2.41 -5.78 6.14
N ILE A 188 -3.41 -6.66 5.96
CA ILE A 188 -4.69 -6.59 6.67
C ILE A 188 -4.47 -6.78 8.18
N ILE A 189 -3.67 -7.78 8.57
CA ILE A 189 -3.34 -8.03 9.98
C ILE A 189 -2.62 -6.81 10.58
N ALA A 190 -1.66 -6.21 9.88
CA ALA A 190 -0.98 -5.01 10.33
C ALA A 190 -1.94 -3.82 10.56
N VAL A 191 -2.91 -3.62 9.66
CA VAL A 191 -3.94 -2.57 9.82
C VAL A 191 -4.82 -2.86 11.03
N ILE A 192 -5.24 -4.10 11.26
CA ILE A 192 -6.05 -4.48 12.43
C ILE A 192 -5.29 -4.22 13.73
N ILE A 193 -3.99 -4.52 13.77
CA ILE A 193 -3.13 -4.25 14.92
C ILE A 193 -3.01 -2.74 15.17
N LEU A 194 -2.81 -1.93 14.12
CA LEU A 194 -2.74 -0.47 14.24
C LEU A 194 -4.05 0.13 14.76
N ILE A 195 -5.20 -0.34 14.26
CA ILE A 195 -6.51 0.10 14.75
C ILE A 195 -6.68 -0.28 16.23
N SER A 196 -6.29 -1.51 16.61
CA SER A 196 -6.39 -1.99 17.99
C SER A 196 -5.51 -1.17 18.94
N LEU A 197 -4.27 -0.85 18.55
CA LEU A 197 -3.37 0.00 19.30
C LEU A 197 -3.90 1.43 19.44
N SER A 198 -4.46 1.99 18.37
CA SER A 198 -5.10 3.31 18.39
C SER A 198 -6.30 3.35 19.36
N LEU A 199 -7.18 2.35 19.31
CA LEU A 199 -8.30 2.22 20.24
C LEU A 199 -7.83 2.05 21.69
N TYR A 200 -6.81 1.23 21.93
CA TYR A 200 -6.20 1.08 23.25
C TYR A 200 -5.64 2.40 23.77
N TYR A 201 -4.91 3.14 22.93
CA TYR A 201 -4.38 4.45 23.27
C TYR A 201 -5.49 5.47 23.56
N MET A 202 -6.55 5.50 22.75
CA MET A 202 -7.72 6.35 22.98
C MET A 202 -8.41 6.02 24.31
N TYR A 203 -8.58 4.73 24.62
CA TYR A 203 -9.13 4.27 25.89
C TYR A 203 -8.25 4.72 27.07
N TRP A 204 -6.94 4.50 26.97
CA TRP A 204 -5.97 4.89 27.99
C TRP A 204 -5.97 6.40 28.24
N ARG A 205 -5.90 7.21 27.17
CA ARG A 205 -5.94 8.68 27.24
C ARG A 205 -7.23 9.17 27.89
N LYS A 206 -8.37 8.62 27.48
CA LYS A 206 -9.68 8.97 28.03
C LYS A 206 -9.74 8.63 29.53
N ASN A 207 -9.31 7.44 29.93
CA ASN A 207 -9.31 7.04 31.33
C ASN A 207 -8.40 7.94 32.18
N HIS A 208 -7.22 8.30 31.68
CA HIS A 208 -6.30 9.21 32.36
C HIS A 208 -6.94 10.59 32.60
N PHE A 209 -7.53 11.20 31.56
CA PHE A 209 -8.20 12.50 31.66
C PHE A 209 -9.29 12.51 32.73
N TYR A 210 -10.09 11.45 32.77
CA TYR A 210 -11.15 11.38 33.74
C TYR A 210 -10.68 11.25 35.20
N LEU A 211 -9.57 10.54 35.45
CA LEU A 211 -8.98 10.48 36.78
C LEU A 211 -8.54 11.87 37.27
N THR A 212 -8.04 12.70 36.36
CA THR A 212 -7.67 14.09 36.66
C THR A 212 -8.87 14.90 37.14
N ILE A 213 -10.04 14.80 36.47
CA ILE A 213 -11.25 15.52 36.87
C ILE A 213 -11.70 15.11 38.28
N VAL A 214 -11.71 13.81 38.59
CA VAL A 214 -12.14 13.32 39.90
C VAL A 214 -11.22 13.86 41.01
N ARG A 215 -9.91 13.88 40.78
CA ARG A 215 -8.94 14.45 41.73
C ARG A 215 -9.20 15.93 41.97
N GLN A 216 -9.40 16.72 40.91
CA GLN A 216 -9.70 18.15 41.01
C GLN A 216 -10.96 18.42 41.84
N ASN A 217 -12.04 17.66 41.61
CA ASN A 217 -13.27 17.82 42.39
C ASN A 217 -13.08 17.43 43.86
N GLN A 218 -12.34 16.35 44.15
CA GLN A 218 -12.04 15.97 45.54
C GLN A 218 -11.21 17.04 46.26
N GLU A 219 -10.25 17.66 45.56
CA GLU A 219 -9.47 18.78 46.11
C GLU A 219 -10.32 20.02 46.35
N ALA A 220 -11.22 20.36 45.42
CA ALA A 220 -12.15 21.47 45.57
C ALA A 220 -13.03 21.30 46.83
N ILE A 221 -13.61 20.12 47.02
CA ILE A 221 -14.41 19.79 48.21
C ILE A 221 -13.59 19.93 49.50
N ARG A 222 -12.33 19.47 49.50
CA ARG A 222 -11.45 19.63 50.68
C ARG A 222 -11.17 21.10 51.01
N ARG A 223 -10.96 21.94 49.99
CA ARG A 223 -10.75 23.38 50.16
C ARG A 223 -12.00 24.05 50.73
N GLU A 224 -13.18 23.73 50.22
CA GLU A 224 -14.45 24.23 50.76
C GLU A 224 -14.63 23.85 52.24
N GLN A 225 -14.37 22.59 52.60
CA GLN A 225 -14.44 22.14 53.99
C GLN A 225 -13.45 22.88 54.90
N GLN A 226 -12.25 23.18 54.42
CA GLN A 226 -11.26 23.98 55.15
C GLN A 226 -11.73 25.42 55.35
N LEU A 227 -12.25 26.06 54.30
CA LEU A 227 -12.81 27.41 54.38
C LEU A 227 -14.00 27.47 55.35
N GLN A 228 -14.90 26.49 55.31
CA GLN A 228 -16.02 26.42 56.26
C GLN A 228 -15.55 26.27 57.71
N LYS A 229 -14.50 25.48 57.96
CA LYS A 229 -13.90 25.37 59.30
C LYS A 229 -13.28 26.69 59.76
N GLN A 230 -12.62 27.43 58.86
CA GLN A 230 -12.06 28.75 59.16
C GLN A 230 -13.16 29.78 59.45
N ILE A 231 -14.22 29.81 58.64
CA ILE A 231 -15.40 30.67 58.87
C ILE A 231 -16.07 30.35 60.20
N ARG A 232 -16.25 29.07 60.53
CA ARG A 232 -16.83 28.64 61.81
C ARG A 232 -15.95 29.01 62.99
N ALA A 233 -14.63 28.92 62.85
CA ALA A 233 -13.69 29.37 63.87
C ALA A 233 -13.79 30.88 64.09
N LEU A 234 -13.81 31.68 63.02
CA LEU A 234 -13.99 33.14 63.08
C LEU A 234 -15.33 33.53 63.73
N LYS A 235 -16.43 32.84 63.37
CA LYS A 235 -17.78 33.09 63.92
C LYS A 235 -17.90 32.73 65.40
N ASN A 236 -17.05 31.85 65.91
CA ASN A 236 -17.00 31.46 67.32
C ASN A 236 -16.02 32.31 68.16
N THR A 237 -15.31 33.28 67.56
CA THR A 237 -14.31 34.12 68.25
C THR A 237 -14.84 35.51 68.64
N ASP A 238 -16.15 35.77 68.51
CA ASP A 238 -16.80 36.95 69.11
C ASP A 238 -18.17 36.60 69.70
N PRO A 239 -18.23 36.23 71.00
CA PRO A 239 -19.46 36.32 71.76
C PRO A 239 -19.20 37.02 73.10
N ASP A 240 -19.00 38.35 73.11
CA ASP A 240 -19.44 39.21 74.23
C ASP A 240 -19.28 40.71 73.90
N GLN A 241 -20.38 41.40 73.57
CA GLN A 241 -20.89 42.56 74.35
C GLN A 241 -22.03 43.30 73.64
N ASN A 242 -23.08 43.51 74.44
CA ASN A 242 -24.16 44.50 74.38
C ASN A 242 -25.47 44.14 73.66
N ASP A 243 -26.35 43.59 74.51
CA ASP A 243 -27.79 43.78 74.58
C ASP A 243 -28.26 45.25 74.46
N GLU A 244 -29.58 45.35 74.22
CA GLU A 244 -30.49 46.50 74.38
C GLU A 244 -30.48 47.58 73.29
N VAL A 245 -31.40 47.44 72.32
CA VAL A 245 -32.47 48.45 72.10
C VAL A 245 -33.73 47.74 71.61
N LYS A 246 -34.79 47.79 72.44
CA LYS A 246 -36.18 47.65 72.02
C LYS A 246 -36.57 48.89 71.22
N GLU A 247 -37.18 48.73 70.06
CA GLU A 247 -38.03 49.81 69.53
C GLU A 247 -39.22 49.23 68.75
N GLU A 248 -40.36 49.22 69.45
CA GLU A 248 -41.67 49.38 68.83
C GLU A 248 -41.68 50.72 68.09
N ILE A 249 -41.91 50.72 66.78
CA ILE A 249 -42.55 51.86 66.12
C ILE A 249 -43.66 51.34 65.22
N ALA A 250 -44.88 51.54 65.72
CA ALA A 250 -46.10 51.53 64.93
C ALA A 250 -46.04 52.64 63.87
N THR A 251 -46.42 52.27 62.66
CA THR A 251 -47.15 53.08 61.67
C THR A 251 -46.76 54.56 61.54
N GLU A 252 -46.01 54.90 60.50
CA GLU A 252 -46.40 56.02 59.63
C GLU A 252 -45.76 55.93 58.23
N LYS A 253 -46.45 56.57 57.30
CA LYS A 253 -46.44 56.44 55.84
C LYS A 253 -45.34 57.32 55.22
N TYR A 254 -44.96 57.05 53.95
CA TYR A 254 -44.00 57.79 53.07
C TYR A 254 -42.51 57.47 53.37
N ALA A 255 -41.55 57.31 52.44
CA ALA A 255 -41.45 57.58 51.00
C ALA A 255 -40.41 56.63 50.35
N SER A 256 -40.62 56.36 49.06
CA SER A 256 -39.85 55.47 48.19
C SER A 256 -38.66 56.16 47.52
N SER A 257 -37.44 55.61 47.66
CA SER A 257 -36.47 55.42 46.54
C SER A 257 -35.07 54.90 46.97
N SER A 258 -34.74 54.78 48.26
CA SER A 258 -33.44 54.22 48.70
C SER A 258 -33.53 52.83 49.36
N LEU A 259 -34.74 52.40 49.74
CA LEU A 259 -35.03 51.13 50.42
C LEU A 259 -35.03 49.88 49.51
N THR A 260 -34.66 50.00 48.22
CA THR A 260 -34.80 48.88 47.26
C THR A 260 -33.62 47.92 47.31
N GLU A 261 -32.38 48.41 47.35
CA GLU A 261 -31.19 47.52 47.32
C GLU A 261 -31.00 46.75 48.63
N GLU A 262 -31.21 47.40 49.77
CA GLU A 262 -31.16 46.74 51.09
C GLU A 262 -32.21 45.62 51.20
N LYS A 263 -33.41 45.84 50.64
CA LYS A 263 -34.48 44.83 50.58
C LYS A 263 -34.18 43.69 49.60
N LYS A 264 -33.48 43.95 48.49
CA LYS A 264 -33.04 42.90 47.58
C LYS A 264 -31.95 42.05 48.22
N SER A 265 -30.96 42.67 48.88
CA SER A 265 -29.89 41.98 49.57
C SER A 265 -30.42 41.15 50.74
N SER A 266 -31.35 41.69 51.54
CA SER A 266 -31.98 40.93 52.62
C SER A 266 -32.81 39.76 52.08
N LEU A 267 -33.56 39.96 50.99
CA LEU A 267 -34.31 38.88 50.35
C LEU A 267 -33.39 37.77 49.81
N PHE A 268 -32.26 38.13 49.20
CA PHE A 268 -31.27 37.16 48.70
C PHE A 268 -30.58 36.41 49.85
N LEU A 269 -30.28 37.07 50.97
CA LEU A 269 -29.75 36.42 52.17
C LEU A 269 -30.73 35.40 52.76
N HIS A 270 -32.03 35.73 52.83
CA HIS A 270 -33.04 34.77 53.26
C HIS A 270 -33.20 33.62 52.27
N LEU A 271 -33.10 33.88 50.95
CA LEU A 271 -33.07 32.82 49.94
C LEU A 271 -31.87 31.88 50.12
N GLU A 272 -30.67 32.42 50.33
CA GLU A 272 -29.46 31.63 50.62
C GLU A 272 -29.62 30.79 51.88
N LYS A 273 -30.27 31.33 52.92
CA LYS A 273 -30.59 30.59 54.14
C LYS A 273 -31.55 29.43 53.86
N LEU A 274 -32.63 29.65 53.10
CA LEU A 274 -33.55 28.59 52.69
C LEU A 274 -32.85 27.50 51.86
N MET A 275 -31.90 27.88 51.00
CA MET A 275 -31.16 26.91 50.18
C MET A 275 -30.13 26.14 50.99
N SER A 276 -29.35 26.81 51.85
CA SER A 276 -28.23 26.19 52.55
C SER A 276 -28.63 25.46 53.83
N GLU A 277 -29.55 26.02 54.63
CA GLU A 277 -29.96 25.45 55.91
C GLU A 277 -31.17 24.52 55.76
N GLU A 278 -32.23 24.97 55.08
CA GLU A 278 -33.47 24.21 54.94
C GLU A 278 -33.48 23.26 53.73
N ARG A 279 -32.47 23.35 52.84
CA ARG A 279 -32.27 22.46 51.69
C ARG A 279 -33.53 22.32 50.82
N VAL A 280 -34.28 23.42 50.64
CA VAL A 280 -35.56 23.41 49.91
C VAL A 280 -35.43 22.94 48.46
N TYR A 281 -34.22 22.98 47.89
CA TYR A 281 -33.92 22.44 46.56
C TYR A 281 -34.18 20.93 46.45
N GLU A 282 -34.26 20.17 47.54
CA GLU A 282 -34.60 18.74 47.53
C GLU A 282 -36.06 18.46 47.15
N ASP A 283 -36.95 19.44 47.28
CA ASP A 283 -38.36 19.31 46.88
C ASP A 283 -38.49 19.29 45.34
N ASN A 284 -39.03 18.20 44.80
CA ASN A 284 -39.24 18.03 43.36
C ASN A 284 -40.42 18.87 42.81
N LEU A 285 -41.31 19.34 43.69
CA LEU A 285 -42.42 20.25 43.39
C LEU A 285 -42.10 21.70 43.75
N LEU A 286 -40.82 22.04 43.98
CA LEU A 286 -40.40 23.40 44.26
C LEU A 286 -40.65 24.29 43.04
N THR A 287 -41.45 25.34 43.24
CA THR A 287 -41.71 26.37 42.23
C THR A 287 -41.25 27.72 42.76
N LYS A 288 -40.98 28.66 41.85
CA LYS A 288 -40.64 30.05 42.21
C LYS A 288 -41.76 30.71 43.02
N GLU A 289 -43.01 30.33 42.79
CA GLU A 289 -44.17 30.80 43.55
C GLU A 289 -44.10 30.36 45.02
N LYS A 290 -43.80 29.08 45.29
CA LYS A 290 -43.66 28.56 46.67
C LYS A 290 -42.50 29.19 47.43
N VAL A 291 -41.38 29.42 46.74
CA VAL A 291 -40.21 30.07 47.36
C VAL A 291 -40.51 31.54 47.64
N ALA A 292 -41.18 32.24 46.72
CA ALA A 292 -41.59 33.62 46.93
C ALA A 292 -42.57 33.77 48.11
N GLU A 293 -43.51 32.83 48.26
CA GLU A 293 -44.46 32.81 49.38
C GLU A 293 -43.74 32.64 50.73
N ARG A 294 -42.78 31.71 50.83
CA ARG A 294 -41.97 31.52 52.05
C ARG A 294 -41.07 32.71 52.38
N LEU A 295 -40.73 33.51 51.39
CA LEU A 295 -39.92 34.71 51.53
C LEU A 295 -40.76 36.00 51.64
N GLU A 296 -42.08 35.87 51.83
CA GLU A 296 -43.04 36.98 51.90
C GLU A 296 -42.89 37.99 50.73
N SER A 297 -42.65 37.44 49.54
CA SER A 297 -42.28 38.18 48.34
C SER A 297 -43.11 37.71 47.12
N ASN A 298 -42.81 38.24 45.93
CA ASN A 298 -43.47 37.83 44.70
C ASN A 298 -42.49 37.17 43.72
N ARG A 299 -43.02 36.29 42.86
CA ARG A 299 -42.23 35.50 41.89
C ARG A 299 -41.36 36.34 40.95
N THR A 300 -41.83 37.54 40.58
CA THR A 300 -41.14 38.43 39.64
C THR A 300 -39.95 39.06 40.33
N TYR A 301 -40.15 39.55 41.54
CA TYR A 301 -39.11 40.15 42.37
C TYR A 301 -38.06 39.12 42.77
N LEU A 302 -38.45 37.90 43.16
CA LEU A 302 -37.52 36.80 43.43
C LEU A 302 -36.67 36.44 42.20
N SER A 303 -37.28 36.34 41.02
CA SER A 303 -36.54 36.02 39.79
C SER A 303 -35.57 37.13 39.39
N GLN A 304 -35.99 38.38 39.57
CA GLN A 304 -35.16 39.56 39.32
C GLN A 304 -33.95 39.59 40.27
N VAL A 305 -34.17 39.38 41.56
CA VAL A 305 -33.08 39.37 42.56
C VAL A 305 -32.09 38.24 42.29
N ILE A 306 -32.56 37.02 41.99
CA ILE A 306 -31.65 35.92 41.63
C ILE A 306 -30.85 36.26 40.39
N ASN A 307 -31.48 36.81 39.35
CA ASN A 307 -30.80 37.14 38.12
C ASN A 307 -29.76 38.26 38.30
N GLU A 308 -30.11 39.32 39.03
CA GLU A 308 -29.22 40.45 39.32
C GLU A 308 -28.01 40.02 40.18
N GLN A 309 -28.20 39.12 41.16
CA GLN A 309 -27.13 38.69 42.08
C GLN A 309 -26.27 37.54 41.54
N THR A 310 -26.82 36.68 40.67
CA THR A 310 -26.12 35.44 40.25
C THR A 310 -25.93 35.33 38.74
N GLY A 311 -26.61 36.14 37.95
CA GLY A 311 -26.67 36.02 36.48
C GLY A 311 -27.48 34.81 35.98
N GLN A 312 -28.16 34.08 36.87
CA GLN A 312 -28.83 32.82 36.56
C GLN A 312 -30.35 32.98 36.56
N THR A 313 -31.04 32.08 35.86
CA THR A 313 -32.48 31.89 36.04
C THR A 313 -32.77 31.11 37.33
N PHE A 314 -33.96 31.27 37.92
CA PHE A 314 -34.38 30.50 39.10
C PHE A 314 -34.11 28.99 38.95
N THR A 315 -34.49 28.41 37.80
CA THR A 315 -34.29 26.98 37.55
C THR A 315 -32.82 26.58 37.48
N GLN A 316 -31.96 27.42 36.86
CA GLN A 316 -30.51 27.17 36.84
C GLN A 316 -29.90 27.27 38.23
N TYR A 317 -30.29 28.28 39.01
CA TYR A 317 -29.85 28.49 40.38
C TYR A 317 -30.16 27.26 41.26
N ILE A 318 -31.42 26.80 41.27
CA ILE A 318 -31.80 25.59 42.03
C ILE A 318 -31.04 24.35 41.55
N ASN A 319 -30.92 24.16 40.23
CA ASN A 319 -30.21 23.01 39.69
C ASN A 319 -28.72 23.00 40.05
N ASN A 320 -28.08 24.16 40.21
CA ASN A 320 -26.69 24.24 40.65
C ASN A 320 -26.51 23.71 42.07
N TYR A 321 -27.39 24.06 43.02
CA TYR A 321 -27.37 23.47 44.37
C TYR A 321 -27.55 21.95 44.32
N ARG A 322 -28.52 21.47 43.53
CA ARG A 322 -28.79 20.03 43.38
C ARG A 322 -27.60 19.27 42.80
N ILE A 323 -26.91 19.83 41.81
CA ILE A 323 -25.74 19.20 41.18
C ILE A 323 -24.52 19.25 42.12
N ASN A 324 -24.28 20.36 42.79
CA ASN A 324 -23.18 20.46 43.76
C ASN A 324 -23.35 19.45 44.90
N GLU A 325 -24.58 19.29 45.38
CA GLU A 325 -24.90 18.29 46.39
C GLU A 325 -24.79 16.86 45.84
N ALA A 326 -25.17 16.62 44.58
CA ALA A 326 -24.93 15.33 43.92
C ALA A 326 -23.43 15.00 43.84
N VAL A 327 -22.58 15.97 43.50
CA VAL A 327 -21.13 15.80 43.46
C VAL A 327 -20.58 15.49 44.85
N ARG A 328 -21.05 16.19 45.89
CA ARG A 328 -20.67 15.93 47.29
C ARG A 328 -21.01 14.50 47.70
N LEU A 329 -22.25 14.06 47.46
CA LEU A 329 -22.73 12.74 47.83
C LEU A 329 -22.05 11.61 47.03
N LEU A 330 -21.74 11.83 45.76
CA LEU A 330 -21.05 10.85 44.92
C LEU A 330 -19.54 10.80 45.15
N SER A 331 -18.97 11.81 45.82
CA SER A 331 -17.55 11.85 46.20
C SER A 331 -17.25 11.05 47.46
N ASP A 332 -18.27 10.65 48.22
CA ASP A 332 -18.15 9.72 49.35
C ASP A 332 -18.04 8.27 48.84
N PRO A 333 -16.90 7.59 49.03
CA PRO A 333 -16.71 6.21 48.55
C PRO A 333 -17.59 5.19 49.26
N TYR A 334 -18.12 5.52 50.46
CA TYR A 334 -19.00 4.64 51.23
C TYR A 334 -20.48 4.82 50.85
N ASN A 335 -20.82 5.80 50.01
CA ASN A 335 -22.20 6.06 49.62
C ASN A 335 -22.72 5.00 48.62
N GLN A 336 -23.54 4.07 49.13
CA GLN A 336 -24.15 2.99 48.33
C GLN A 336 -25.48 3.38 47.67
N THR A 337 -25.96 4.61 47.87
CA THR A 337 -27.26 5.05 47.34
C THR A 337 -27.35 4.83 45.83
N PRO A 338 -28.38 4.12 45.32
CA PRO A 338 -28.61 3.96 43.90
C PRO A 338 -28.79 5.32 43.21
N LEU A 339 -28.23 5.49 42.00
CA LEU A 339 -28.28 6.79 41.28
C LEU A 339 -29.71 7.29 41.05
N LYS A 340 -30.68 6.37 40.89
CA LYS A 340 -32.10 6.70 40.79
C LYS A 340 -32.65 7.31 42.08
N ALA A 341 -32.32 6.70 43.22
CA ALA A 341 -32.73 7.20 44.53
C ALA A 341 -32.06 8.55 44.84
N LEU A 342 -30.77 8.70 44.52
CA LEU A 342 -30.02 9.95 44.67
C LEU A 342 -30.62 11.09 43.82
N SER A 343 -30.95 10.81 42.56
CA SER A 343 -31.57 11.80 41.68
C SER A 343 -32.93 12.26 42.23
N SER A 344 -33.74 11.34 42.75
CA SER A 344 -35.04 11.67 43.33
C SER A 344 -34.91 12.42 44.65
N SER A 345 -33.96 12.07 45.52
CA SER A 345 -33.74 12.76 46.80
C SER A 345 -33.22 14.18 46.63
N LEU A 346 -32.58 14.49 45.49
CA LEU A 346 -32.12 15.84 45.16
C LEU A 346 -33.17 16.65 44.37
N GLY A 347 -34.42 16.19 44.31
CA GLY A 347 -35.52 16.95 43.72
C GLY A 347 -35.59 16.92 42.18
N PHE A 348 -34.84 16.03 41.50
CA PHE A 348 -34.95 15.90 40.04
C PHE A 348 -36.16 15.06 39.61
N ASN A 349 -36.98 15.64 38.73
CA ASN A 349 -38.16 14.98 38.16
C ASN A 349 -37.83 13.90 37.12
N SER A 350 -36.62 13.92 36.54
CA SER A 350 -36.20 12.94 35.54
C SER A 350 -34.71 12.64 35.62
N MET A 351 -34.38 11.35 35.53
CA MET A 351 -33.02 10.86 35.42
C MET A 351 -32.29 11.42 34.21
N THR A 352 -32.99 11.66 33.10
CA THR A 352 -32.40 12.23 31.88
C THR A 352 -31.93 13.66 32.13
N THR A 353 -32.72 14.45 32.86
CA THR A 353 -32.36 15.84 33.22
C THR A 353 -31.19 15.85 34.20
N PHE A 354 -31.22 14.98 35.22
CA PHE A 354 -30.11 14.82 36.16
C PHE A 354 -28.80 14.43 35.46
N TYR A 355 -28.82 13.41 34.60
CA TYR A 355 -27.62 12.96 33.89
C TYR A 355 -27.05 14.03 32.98
N LYS A 356 -27.90 14.75 32.23
CA LYS A 356 -27.46 15.84 31.35
C LYS A 356 -26.86 17.00 32.13
N LEU A 357 -27.54 17.47 33.18
CA LEU A 357 -27.06 18.60 33.97
C LEU A 357 -25.76 18.26 34.72
N PHE A 358 -25.68 17.07 35.31
CA PHE A 358 -24.46 16.60 35.97
C PHE A 358 -23.30 16.46 34.98
N GLN A 359 -23.54 15.85 33.81
CA GLN A 359 -22.51 15.69 32.80
C GLN A 359 -22.03 17.03 32.23
N ASN A 360 -22.92 18.01 32.06
CA ASN A 360 -22.54 19.34 31.60
C ASN A 360 -21.71 20.09 32.64
N ALA A 361 -22.03 19.94 33.94
CA ALA A 361 -21.31 20.59 35.02
C ALA A 361 -19.95 19.93 35.33
N VAL A 362 -19.88 18.59 35.26
CA VAL A 362 -18.72 17.81 35.74
C VAL A 362 -17.88 17.23 34.58
N GLY A 363 -18.41 17.17 33.36
CA GLY A 363 -17.76 16.59 32.19
C GLY A 363 -17.84 15.07 32.08
N MET A 364 -18.51 14.38 33.01
CA MET A 364 -18.74 12.93 32.98
C MET A 364 -20.08 12.55 33.60
N THR A 365 -20.59 11.35 33.29
CA THR A 365 -21.90 10.94 33.83
C THR A 365 -21.82 10.62 35.33
N PRO A 366 -22.92 10.74 36.10
CA PRO A 366 -22.95 10.39 37.52
C PRO A 366 -22.46 8.97 37.81
N ALA A 367 -22.79 8.02 36.93
CA ALA A 367 -22.34 6.62 37.04
C ALA A 367 -20.82 6.48 36.87
N GLN A 368 -20.26 7.13 35.85
CA GLN A 368 -18.82 7.15 35.62
C GLN A 368 -18.08 7.80 36.80
N TYR A 369 -18.64 8.88 37.34
CA TYR A 369 -18.08 9.58 38.50
C TYR A 369 -18.03 8.66 39.73
N LYS A 370 -19.16 8.02 40.09
CA LYS A 370 -19.27 7.09 41.21
C LYS A 370 -18.28 5.91 41.10
N GLU A 371 -18.19 5.30 39.92
CA GLU A 371 -17.29 4.17 39.68
C GLU A 371 -15.82 4.56 39.87
N ARG A 372 -15.41 5.75 39.42
CA ARG A 372 -14.03 6.22 39.59
C ARG A 372 -13.66 6.53 41.03
N VAL A 373 -14.57 7.15 41.78
CA VAL A 373 -14.38 7.42 43.21
C VAL A 373 -14.16 6.10 43.97
N GLN A 374 -14.97 5.07 43.67
CA GLN A 374 -14.82 3.75 44.27
C GLN A 374 -13.50 3.06 43.91
N LYS A 375 -13.04 3.16 42.65
CA LYS A 375 -11.73 2.63 42.24
C LYS A 375 -10.56 3.33 42.94
N LEU A 376 -10.57 4.67 42.97
CA LEU A 376 -9.54 5.47 43.65
C LEU A 376 -9.44 5.20 45.17
N HIS A 377 -10.53 4.78 45.80
CA HIS A 377 -10.52 4.39 47.21
C HIS A 377 -9.96 2.98 47.43
N LYS A 378 -10.19 2.04 46.49
CA LYS A 378 -9.65 0.67 46.55
C LYS A 378 -8.14 0.60 46.26
N ASP A 379 -7.60 1.57 45.53
CA ASP A 379 -6.17 1.67 45.18
C ASP A 379 -5.33 2.42 46.24
N LYS A 380 -5.93 2.87 47.35
CA LYS A 380 -5.27 3.46 48.53
C LYS A 380 -5.34 2.51 49.70
#